data_AF-A0A3D5UVW2-F1
#
_entry.id   AF-A0A3D5UVW2-F1
#
_cell.length_a   1.000
_cell.length_b   1.000
_cell.length_c   1.000
_cell.angle_alpha   90.00
_cell.angle_beta   90.00
_cell.angle_gamma   90.00
#
_symmetry.space_group_name_H-M   'P 1'
#
loop_
_entity.id
_entity.type
_entity.pdbx_description
1 polymer ?
#
loop_
_entity_poly.entity_id
_entity_poly.type
_entity_poly.pdbx_seq_one_letter_code
_entity_poly.pdbx_strand_id
1 'polypeptide(L)'
;RLDKIEKRLEVLEGYLKAYLNLDEVIRIIREEDEPKPVLMKRFKLTDNQAEAILNMRLRSLRKLEEMEIRGEHKKLTAEQKELKALVRSDNKLWERVSEEIKQVKATFGPKTKLG
;
A
#
# COMPACT_ATOMS: atom_id res chain seq x y z
N ARG A 1 0.27 -8.76 7.81
CA ARG A 1 1.63 -8.28 7.41
C ARG A 1 1.53 -7.39 6.17
N LEU A 2 0.86 -7.85 5.11
CA LEU A 2 0.59 -7.07 3.90
C LEU A 2 -0.04 -5.70 4.19
N ASP A 3 -1.07 -5.63 5.05
CA ASP A 3 -1.72 -4.37 5.40
C ASP A 3 -0.79 -3.35 6.07
N LYS A 4 0.20 -3.83 6.85
CA LYS A 4 1.20 -2.96 7.46
C LYS A 4 2.14 -2.38 6.40
N ILE A 5 2.51 -3.18 5.41
CA ILE A 5 3.32 -2.75 4.27
C ILE A 5 2.54 -1.75 3.42
N GLU A 6 1.25 -1.98 3.18
CA GLU A 6 0.38 -1.07 2.43
C GLU A 6 0.24 0.29 3.10
N LYS A 7 -0.05 0.33 4.41
CA LYS A 7 -0.09 1.58 5.16
C LYS A 7 1.24 2.31 5.17
N ARG A 8 2.36 1.58 5.26
CA ARG A 8 3.69 2.17 5.22
C ARG A 8 4.01 2.74 3.83
N LEU A 9 3.70 2.01 2.77
CA LEU A 9 3.86 2.47 1.38
C LEU A 9 3.02 3.72 1.11
N GLU A 10 1.77 3.76 1.57
CA GLU A 10 0.90 4.94 1.42
C GLU A 10 1.57 6.20 1.98
N VAL A 11 2.14 6.12 3.18
CA VAL A 11 2.86 7.24 3.81
C VAL A 11 4.12 7.61 3.03
N LEU A 12 4.92 6.62 2.62
CA LEU A 12 6.16 6.86 1.86
C LEU A 12 5.85 7.52 0.51
N GLU A 13 4.78 7.12 -0.17
CA GLU A 13 4.31 7.76 -1.41
C GLU A 13 3.94 9.24 -1.19
N GLY A 14 3.31 9.56 -0.06
CA GLY A 14 3.02 10.93 0.35
C GLY A 14 4.31 11.75 0.48
N TYR A 15 5.30 11.23 1.21
CA TYR A 15 6.60 11.90 1.35
C TYR A 15 7.30 12.09 0.01
N LEU A 16 7.33 11.07 -0.85
CA LEU A 16 7.95 11.18 -2.17
C LEU A 16 7.30 12.27 -3.04
N LYS A 17 5.96 12.38 -3.02
CA LYS A 17 5.25 13.48 -3.69
C LYS A 17 5.63 14.84 -3.13
N ALA A 18 5.79 14.94 -1.80
CA ALA A 18 6.19 16.17 -1.14
C ALA A 18 7.63 16.58 -1.50
N TYR A 19 8.59 15.65 -1.50
CA TYR A 19 9.99 15.95 -1.89
C TYR A 19 10.10 16.47 -3.33
N LEU A 20 9.30 15.93 -4.25
CA LEU A 20 9.28 16.39 -5.64
C LEU A 20 8.81 17.85 -5.79
N ASN A 21 8.06 18.38 -4.82
CA ASN A 21 7.45 19.71 -4.87
C ASN A 21 7.67 20.48 -3.56
N LEU A 22 8.85 20.33 -2.94
CA LEU A 22 9.06 20.74 -1.56
C LEU A 22 8.81 22.23 -1.33
N ASP A 23 9.25 23.08 -2.27
CA ASP A 23 9.06 24.54 -2.16
C ASP A 23 7.57 24.91 -2.16
N GLU A 24 6.77 24.28 -3.00
CA GLU A 24 5.32 24.51 -3.08
C GLU A 24 4.60 23.97 -1.84
N VAL A 25 5.02 22.82 -1.32
CA VAL A 25 4.50 22.28 -0.06
C VAL A 25 4.78 23.25 1.09
N ILE A 26 6.01 23.76 1.19
CA ILE A 26 6.38 24.74 2.23
C ILE A 26 5.59 26.04 2.06
N ARG A 27 5.40 26.52 0.82
CA ARG A 27 4.60 27.70 0.53
C ARG A 27 3.17 27.54 1.03
N ILE A 28 2.50 26.44 0.67
CA ILE A 28 1.13 26.13 1.12
C ILE A 28 1.05 26.08 2.64
N ILE A 29 1.99 25.41 3.32
CA ILE A 29 2.00 25.32 4.78
C ILE A 29 2.18 26.69 5.45
N ARG A 30 2.89 27.62 4.81
CA ARG A 30 3.16 28.95 5.36
C ARG A 30 2.08 29.99 5.07
N GLU A 31 1.39 29.87 3.94
CA GLU A 31 0.50 30.92 3.42
C GLU A 31 -0.99 30.60 3.62
N GLU A 32 -1.37 29.32 3.71
CA GLU A 32 -2.76 28.90 3.86
C GLU A 32 -3.13 28.70 5.33
N ASP A 33 -4.30 29.20 5.74
CA ASP A 33 -4.84 28.98 7.09
C ASP A 33 -5.15 27.49 7.34
N GLU A 34 -5.65 26.81 6.31
CA GLU A 34 -5.93 25.37 6.33
C GLU A 34 -5.12 24.63 5.25
N PRO A 35 -3.84 24.29 5.50
CA PRO A 35 -2.98 23.73 4.46
C PRO A 35 -3.38 22.31 4.04
N LYS A 36 -3.98 21.51 4.94
CA LYS A 36 -4.35 20.11 4.68
C LYS A 36 -5.25 19.93 3.44
N PRO A 37 -6.44 20.57 3.35
CA PRO A 37 -7.30 20.42 2.18
C PRO A 37 -6.64 20.94 0.88
N VAL A 38 -5.81 21.98 0.97
CA VAL A 38 -5.08 22.53 -0.18
C VAL A 38 -4.05 21.54 -0.70
N LEU A 39 -3.24 20.95 0.20
CA LEU A 39 -2.26 19.90 -0.13
C LEU A 39 -2.94 18.69 -0.79
N MET A 40 -4.06 18.23 -0.21
CA MET A 40 -4.83 17.10 -0.75
C MET A 40 -5.30 17.37 -2.18
N LYS A 41 -5.91 18.54 -2.41
CA LYS A 41 -6.43 18.92 -3.74
C LYS A 41 -5.31 19.10 -4.76
N ARG A 42 -4.22 19.77 -4.37
CA ARG A 42 -3.10 20.13 -5.26
C ARG A 42 -2.31 18.89 -5.70
N PHE A 43 -1.98 18.01 -4.76
CA PHE A 43 -1.09 16.88 -5.00
C PHE A 43 -1.82 15.52 -5.07
N LYS A 44 -3.16 15.53 -5.06
CA LYS A 44 -4.01 14.32 -5.05
C LYS A 44 -3.57 13.36 -3.95
N LEU A 45 -3.48 13.88 -2.73
CA LEU A 45 -3.08 13.11 -1.54
C LEU A 45 -4.31 12.57 -0.84
N THR A 46 -4.16 11.40 -0.21
CA THR A 46 -5.14 10.93 0.77
C THR A 46 -5.06 11.78 2.04
N ASP A 47 -6.09 11.68 2.89
CA ASP A 47 -6.09 12.37 4.19
C ASP A 47 -4.87 11.99 5.03
N ASN A 48 -4.57 10.67 5.09
CA ASN A 48 -3.42 10.13 5.81
C ASN A 48 -2.08 10.64 5.24
N GLN A 49 -1.96 10.77 3.91
CA GLN A 49 -0.76 11.29 3.27
C GLN A 49 -0.52 12.76 3.61
N ALA A 50 -1.56 13.58 3.50
CA ALA A 50 -1.47 15.00 3.84
C ALA A 50 -1.15 15.19 5.32
N GLU A 51 -1.80 14.43 6.21
CA GLU A 51 -1.51 14.41 7.64
C GLU A 51 -0.06 14.01 7.92
N ALA A 52 0.46 12.97 7.26
CA ALA A 52 1.85 12.56 7.41
C ALA A 52 2.83 13.66 6.99
N ILE A 53 2.56 14.35 5.89
CA ILE A 53 3.39 15.47 5.39
C ILE A 53 3.42 16.62 6.40
N LEU A 54 2.26 17.01 6.96
CA LEU A 54 2.18 18.07 7.97
C LEU A 54 2.93 17.70 9.26
N ASN A 55 3.01 16.41 9.58
CA ASN A 55 3.74 15.89 10.74
C ASN A 55 5.24 15.62 10.46
N MET A 56 5.76 15.96 9.28
CA MET A 56 7.19 15.83 8.98
C MET A 56 8.04 16.73 9.86
N ARG A 57 9.23 16.25 10.23
CA ARG A 57 10.24 17.06 10.94
C ARG A 57 11.13 17.76 9.93
N LEU A 58 11.59 18.98 10.23
CA LEU A 58 12.52 19.73 9.36
C LEU A 58 13.79 18.94 8.99
N ARG A 59 14.32 18.11 9.90
CA ARG A 59 15.46 17.22 9.63
C ARG A 59 15.22 16.23 8.49
N SER A 60 13.97 15.88 8.22
CA SER A 60 13.59 14.97 7.15
C SER A 60 13.70 15.64 5.78
N LEU A 61 13.84 16.96 5.68
CA LEU A 61 14.02 17.65 4.40
C LEU A 61 15.42 17.46 3.77
N ARG A 62 16.33 16.79 4.47
CA ARG A 62 17.69 16.51 3.98
C ARG A 62 17.65 15.50 2.84
N LYS A 63 18.49 15.70 1.83
CA LYS A 63 18.63 14.79 0.67
C LYS A 63 18.92 13.33 1.06
N LEU A 64 19.66 13.11 2.15
CA LEU A 64 19.93 11.76 2.67
C LEU A 64 18.64 11.04 3.10
N GLU A 65 17.71 11.74 3.74
CA GLU A 65 16.45 11.15 4.22
C GLU A 65 15.52 10.85 3.04
N GLU A 66 15.52 11.68 1.98
CA GLU A 66 14.83 11.37 0.73
C GLU A 66 15.36 10.05 0.12
N MET A 67 16.69 9.88 0.07
CA MET A 67 17.30 8.66 -0.45
C MET A 67 16.93 7.42 0.38
N GLU A 68 16.90 7.55 1.70
CA GLU A 68 16.46 6.48 2.61
C GLU A 68 15.00 6.10 2.37
N ILE A 69 14.11 7.09 2.24
CA ILE A 69 12.68 6.89 1.95
C ILE A 69 12.47 6.22 0.60
N ARG A 70 13.19 6.65 -0.44
CA ARG A 70 13.16 5.99 -1.77
C ARG A 70 13.63 4.53 -1.67
N GLY A 71 14.69 4.28 -0.91
CA GLY A 71 15.21 2.94 -0.66
C GLY A 71 14.21 2.04 0.06
N GLU A 72 13.59 2.55 1.13
CA GLU A 72 12.56 1.85 1.90
C GLU A 72 11.35 1.55 1.01
N HIS A 73 10.85 2.54 0.27
CA HIS A 73 9.74 2.38 -0.66
C HIS A 73 10.01 1.28 -1.69
N LYS A 74 11.20 1.27 -2.30
CA LYS A 74 11.59 0.25 -3.28
C LYS A 74 11.58 -1.16 -2.68
N LYS A 75 12.14 -1.31 -1.47
CA LYS A 75 12.18 -2.61 -0.77
C LYS A 75 10.77 -3.10 -0.42
N LEU A 76 9.95 -2.25 0.17
CA LEU A 76 8.58 -2.58 0.57
C LEU A 76 7.67 -2.86 -0.64
N THR A 77 7.87 -2.16 -1.76
CA THR A 77 7.14 -2.42 -3.01
C THR A 77 7.46 -3.82 -3.54
N ALA A 78 8.72 -4.24 -3.49
CA ALA A 78 9.13 -5.58 -3.88
C ALA A 78 8.52 -6.65 -2.95
N GLU A 79 8.62 -6.46 -1.62
CA GLU A 79 8.03 -7.38 -0.64
C GLU A 79 6.51 -7.46 -0.79
N GLN A 80 5.82 -6.34 -1.02
CA GLN A 80 4.38 -6.30 -1.25
C GLN A 80 3.99 -7.13 -2.47
N LYS A 81 4.76 -7.03 -3.57
CA LYS A 81 4.51 -7.77 -4.80
C LYS A 81 4.67 -9.27 -4.60
N GLU A 82 5.72 -9.69 -3.88
CA GLU A 82 5.96 -11.10 -3.54
C GLU A 82 4.84 -11.66 -2.66
N LEU A 83 4.46 -10.94 -1.60
CA LEU A 83 3.38 -11.36 -0.70
C LEU A 83 2.03 -11.44 -1.42
N LYS A 84 1.71 -10.48 -2.31
CA LYS A 84 0.49 -10.51 -3.11
C LYS A 84 0.47 -11.69 -4.09
N ALA A 85 1.63 -12.08 -4.63
CA ALA A 85 1.74 -13.24 -5.49
C ALA A 85 1.46 -14.54 -4.71
N LEU A 86 2.05 -14.68 -3.51
CA LEU A 86 1.85 -15.85 -2.64
C LEU A 86 0.39 -16.00 -2.20
N VAL A 87 -0.25 -14.90 -1.77
CA VAL A 87 -1.68 -14.94 -1.38
C VAL A 87 -2.57 -15.34 -2.56
N ARG A 88 -2.25 -14.89 -3.77
CA ARG A 88 -2.98 -15.29 -4.98
C ARG A 88 -2.79 -16.77 -5.32
N SER A 89 -1.59 -17.33 -5.13
CA SER A 89 -1.36 -18.76 -5.34
C SER A 89 -2.10 -19.61 -4.32
N ASP A 90 -2.12 -19.20 -3.05
CA ASP A 90 -2.82 -19.93 -1.99
C ASP A 90 -4.32 -19.95 -2.25
N ASN A 91 -4.92 -18.82 -2.64
CA ASN A 91 -6.34 -18.77 -3.00
C ASN A 91 -6.66 -19.68 -4.19
N LYS A 92 -5.81 -19.71 -5.22
CA LYS A 92 -5.96 -20.63 -6.36
C LYS A 92 -5.82 -22.10 -5.94
N LEU A 93 -4.94 -22.40 -4.99
CA LEU A 93 -4.78 -23.74 -4.44
C LEU A 93 -6.07 -24.17 -3.72
N TRP A 94 -6.63 -23.30 -2.88
CA TRP A 94 -7.89 -23.57 -2.17
C TRP A 94 -9.09 -23.72 -3.10
N GLU A 95 -9.13 -22.95 -4.19
CA GLU A 95 -10.16 -23.08 -5.22
C GLU A 95 -10.09 -24.45 -5.90
N ARG A 96 -8.89 -24.89 -6.30
CA ARG A 96 -8.64 -26.21 -6.89
C ARG A 96 -8.99 -27.36 -5.94
N VAL A 97 -8.56 -27.29 -4.69
CA VAL A 97 -8.90 -28.29 -3.67
C VAL A 97 -10.41 -28.36 -3.45
N SER A 98 -11.10 -27.22 -3.44
CA SER A 98 -12.56 -27.17 -3.30
C SER A 98 -13.28 -27.81 -4.49
N GLU A 99 -12.77 -27.62 -5.71
CA GLU A 99 -13.27 -28.29 -6.91
C GLU A 99 -13.04 -29.81 -6.85
N GLU A 100 -11.85 -30.25 -6.45
CA GLU A 100 -11.53 -31.68 -6.30
C GLU A 100 -12.44 -32.34 -5.26
N ILE A 101 -12.66 -31.72 -4.10
CA ILE A 101 -13.58 -32.23 -3.08
C ILE A 101 -15.02 -32.33 -3.63
N LYS A 102 -15.47 -31.33 -4.39
CA LYS A 102 -16.80 -31.36 -5.05
C LYS A 102 -16.90 -32.49 -6.06
N GLN A 103 -15.85 -32.72 -6.87
CA GLN A 103 -15.80 -33.81 -7.84
C GLN A 103 -15.82 -35.18 -7.16
N VAL A 104 -15.02 -35.37 -6.12
CA VAL A 104 -15.01 -36.61 -5.33
C VAL A 104 -16.40 -36.88 -4.73
N LYS A 105 -17.03 -35.86 -4.14
CA LYS A 105 -18.40 -35.97 -3.61
C LYS A 105 -19.44 -36.28 -4.69
N ALA A 106 -19.27 -35.78 -5.91
CA ALA A 106 -20.18 -36.09 -7.03
C ALA A 106 -20.03 -37.54 -7.50
N THR A 107 -18.81 -38.07 -7.50
CA THR A 107 -18.51 -39.44 -7.95
C THR A 107 -18.88 -40.49 -6.89
N PHE A 108 -18.54 -40.25 -5.62
CA PHE A 108 -18.69 -41.19 -4.50
C PHE A 108 -19.75 -40.77 -3.48
N GLY A 109 -20.69 -39.89 -3.87
CA GLY A 109 -21.77 -39.49 -2.99
C GLY A 109 -22.75 -40.65 -2.75
N PRO A 110 -23.43 -40.72 -1.59
CA PRO A 110 -24.34 -41.82 -1.23
C PRO A 110 -25.57 -41.99 -2.15
N LYS A 111 -25.71 -41.14 -3.17
CA LYS A 111 -26.74 -41.20 -4.21
C LYS A 111 -26.25 -41.83 -5.52
N THR A 112 -24.97 -42.23 -5.64
CA THR A 112 -24.43 -42.90 -6.84
C THR A 112 -24.34 -44.42 -6.64
N LYS A 113 -24.32 -45.19 -7.74
CA LYS A 113 -24.29 -46.67 -7.73
C LYS A 113 -23.06 -47.29 -7.01
N LEU A 114 -22.04 -46.49 -6.76
CA LEU A 114 -20.76 -46.91 -6.18
C LEU A 114 -20.59 -46.51 -4.70
N GLY A 115 -21.59 -45.81 -4.14
CA GLY A 115 -21.69 -45.29 -2.76
C GLY A 115 -20.57 -45.70 -1.79
#